data_AF-A0AAJ5RGW5-F1
#
_entry.id   AF-A0AAJ5RGW5-F1
#
_cell.length_a   1.000
_cell.length_b   1.000
_cell.length_c   1.000
_cell.angle_alpha   90.00
_cell.angle_beta   90.00
_cell.angle_gamma   90.00
#
_symmetry.space_group_name_H-M   'P 1'
#
loop_
_entity.id
_entity.type
_entity.pdbx_description
1 polymer ?
#
loop_
_entity_poly.entity_id
_entity_poly.type
_entity_poly.pdbx_seq_one_letter_code
_entity_poly.pdbx_strand_id
1 'polypeptide(L)'
;MKRHEDLFLLTTKLIKKASVFMTQNHNNMPRHYQQLQADEHGEIEALSRQDKTAHTIAKILHRSTSTITRELARGTTTQIDSQRHRHYHAYFAETGEAVYRKHRANCHPKGLLKKVD
;
A
#
# COMPACT_ATOMS: atom_id res chain seq x y z
N MET A 1 8.47 -2.08 42.38
CA MET A 1 8.21 -2.76 41.09
C MET A 1 7.64 -1.86 39.98
N LYS A 2 7.62 -0.52 40.09
CA LYS A 2 7.03 0.37 39.04
C LYS A 2 7.97 0.76 37.89
N ARG A 3 9.29 0.50 38.00
CA ARG A 3 10.29 1.02 37.05
C ARG A 3 10.31 0.35 35.68
N HIS A 4 9.79 -0.87 35.56
CA HIS A 4 9.77 -1.61 34.28
C HIS A 4 8.59 -1.18 33.40
N GLU A 5 7.41 -0.98 34.01
CA GLU A 5 6.21 -0.46 33.34
C GLU A 5 6.42 0.96 32.81
N ASP A 6 7.09 1.81 33.60
CA ASP A 6 7.39 3.19 33.21
C ASP A 6 8.36 3.28 32.02
N LEU A 7 9.34 2.37 31.94
CA LEU A 7 10.26 2.27 30.80
C LEU A 7 9.52 1.80 29.54
N PHE A 8 8.61 0.83 29.67
CA PHE A 8 7.78 0.32 28.58
C PHE A 8 6.78 1.38 28.06
N LEU A 9 6.19 2.17 28.95
CA LEU A 9 5.36 3.31 28.56
C LEU A 9 6.17 4.44 27.91
N LEU A 10 7.42 4.66 28.32
CA LEU A 10 8.27 5.69 27.71
C LEU A 10 8.73 5.28 26.30
N THR A 11 9.12 4.02 26.12
CA THR A 11 9.56 3.50 24.81
C THR A 11 8.42 3.50 23.81
N THR A 12 7.22 3.06 24.22
CA THR A 12 6.02 3.11 23.36
C THR A 12 5.60 4.53 23.00
N LYS A 13 5.74 5.51 23.90
CA LYS A 13 5.50 6.94 23.59
C LYS A 13 6.55 7.53 22.65
N LEU A 14 7.83 7.15 22.78
CA LEU A 14 8.91 7.61 21.89
C LEU A 14 8.73 7.03 20.47
N ILE A 15 8.35 5.75 20.37
CA ILE A 15 8.05 5.08 19.09
C ILE A 15 6.84 5.73 18.41
N LYS A 16 5.78 6.07 19.16
CA LYS A 16 4.62 6.82 18.62
C LYS A 16 4.99 8.23 18.11
N LYS A 17 5.99 8.90 18.71
CA LYS A 17 6.48 10.21 18.24
C LYS A 17 7.28 10.12 16.93
N ALA A 18 8.00 9.02 16.70
CA ALA A 18 8.81 8.83 15.49
C ALA A 18 8.00 8.31 14.28
N SER A 19 6.83 7.72 14.50
CA SER A 19 6.07 6.97 13.48
C SER A 19 5.19 7.81 12.55
N VAL A 20 5.05 9.12 12.76
CA VAL A 20 4.13 9.93 11.95
C VAL A 20 4.92 10.68 10.87
N PHE A 21 5.29 9.96 9.80
CA PHE A 21 5.65 10.62 8.55
C PHE A 21 4.37 11.26 7.98
N MET A 22 4.08 12.50 8.39
CA MET A 22 3.03 13.32 7.77
C MET A 22 3.47 13.71 6.36
N THR A 23 2.97 13.03 5.33
CA THR A 23 3.07 13.48 3.94
C THR A 23 1.92 14.44 3.65
N GLN A 24 2.21 15.73 3.55
CA GLN A 24 1.17 16.75 3.39
C GLN A 24 0.70 16.83 1.94
N ASN A 25 -0.44 16.19 1.64
CA ASN A 25 -1.04 16.16 0.30
C ASN A 25 -1.93 17.39 0.05
N HIS A 26 -1.37 18.48 -0.49
CA HIS A 26 -2.13 19.70 -0.80
C HIS A 26 -2.72 19.67 -2.21
N ASN A 27 -3.90 19.08 -2.37
CA ASN A 27 -4.63 19.12 -3.65
C ASN A 27 -5.76 20.16 -3.61
N ASN A 28 -5.58 21.29 -4.31
CA ASN A 28 -6.54 22.40 -4.36
C ASN A 28 -7.62 22.26 -5.47
N MET A 29 -7.84 21.05 -6.01
CA MET A 29 -8.79 20.81 -7.10
C MET A 29 -9.86 19.77 -6.70
N PRO A 30 -11.16 20.10 -6.82
CA PRO A 30 -12.24 19.33 -6.18
C PRO A 30 -12.46 17.91 -6.73
N ARG A 31 -12.05 17.60 -7.98
CA ARG A 31 -12.14 16.25 -8.57
C ARG A 31 -11.06 16.03 -9.62
N HIS A 32 -9.88 15.58 -9.19
CA HIS A 32 -8.88 15.01 -10.10
C HIS A 32 -8.52 13.60 -9.63
N TYR A 33 -8.13 12.73 -10.56
CA TYR A 33 -7.60 11.41 -10.23
C TYR A 33 -6.35 11.58 -9.35
N GLN A 34 -6.42 11.09 -8.11
CA GLN A 34 -5.29 11.07 -7.20
C GLN A 34 -4.76 9.65 -7.08
N GLN A 35 -3.45 9.51 -7.24
CA GLN A 35 -2.78 8.25 -6.98
C GLN A 35 -2.81 7.92 -5.49
N LEU A 36 -2.70 6.64 -5.18
CA LEU A 36 -2.48 6.21 -3.80
C LEU A 36 -1.11 6.72 -3.35
N GLN A 37 -1.08 7.28 -2.15
CA GLN A 37 0.13 7.73 -1.49
C GLN A 37 0.77 6.56 -0.72
N ALA A 38 2.04 6.68 -0.35
CA ALA A 38 2.79 5.60 0.30
C ALA A 38 2.18 5.15 1.65
N ASP A 39 1.65 6.10 2.41
CA ASP A 39 0.87 5.87 3.63
C ASP A 39 -0.40 5.07 3.34
N GLU A 40 -1.18 5.46 2.32
CA GLU A 40 -2.38 4.74 1.92
C GLU A 40 -2.06 3.31 1.46
N HIS A 41 -0.95 3.09 0.75
CA HIS A 41 -0.50 1.74 0.39
C HIS A 41 -0.23 0.87 1.63
N GLY A 42 0.41 1.44 2.66
CA GLY A 42 0.64 0.77 3.94
C GLY A 42 -0.65 0.49 4.72
N GLU A 43 -1.61 1.42 4.70
CA GLU A 43 -2.94 1.23 5.31
C GLU A 43 -3.74 0.14 4.62
N ILE A 44 -3.73 0.07 3.28
CA ILE A 44 -4.35 -1.02 2.51
C ILE A 44 -3.73 -2.36 2.93
N GLU A 45 -2.41 -2.41 3.11
CA GLU A 45 -1.74 -3.64 3.54
C GLU A 45 -2.17 -4.09 4.93
N ALA A 46 -2.23 -3.14 5.88
CA ALA A 46 -2.68 -3.41 7.24
C ALA A 46 -4.14 -3.88 7.29
N LEU A 47 -5.03 -3.28 6.49
CA LEU A 47 -6.44 -3.66 6.42
C LEU A 47 -6.67 -4.97 5.66
N SER A 48 -5.88 -5.25 4.62
CA SER A 48 -5.93 -6.53 3.91
C SER A 48 -5.51 -7.69 4.81
N ARG A 49 -4.50 -7.50 5.68
CA ARG A 49 -4.10 -8.49 6.69
C ARG A 49 -5.16 -8.74 7.77
N GLN A 50 -6.14 -7.84 7.90
CA GLN A 50 -7.30 -7.99 8.78
C GLN A 50 -8.52 -8.55 8.03
N ASP A 51 -8.31 -9.14 6.85
CA ASP A 51 -9.35 -9.73 5.99
C ASP A 51 -10.49 -8.75 5.63
N LYS A 52 -10.21 -7.44 5.59
CA LYS A 52 -11.20 -6.43 5.19
C LYS A 52 -11.44 -6.51 3.68
N THR A 53 -12.71 -6.42 3.29
CA THR A 53 -13.08 -6.39 1.86
C THR A 53 -12.60 -5.10 1.19
N ALA A 54 -12.36 -5.14 -0.12
CA ALA A 54 -11.98 -3.96 -0.90
C ALA A 54 -12.98 -2.79 -0.75
N HIS A 55 -14.28 -3.09 -0.62
CA HIS A 55 -15.31 -2.09 -0.37
C HIS A 55 -15.15 -1.44 1.01
N THR A 56 -14.90 -2.24 2.05
CA THR A 56 -14.65 -1.73 3.41
C THR A 56 -13.40 -0.85 3.45
N ILE A 57 -12.31 -1.30 2.83
CA ILE A 57 -11.06 -0.53 2.72
C ILE A 57 -11.30 0.81 2.01
N ALA A 58 -12.02 0.79 0.88
CA ALA A 58 -12.37 1.98 0.13
C ALA A 58 -13.15 3.01 0.97
N LYS A 59 -14.09 2.53 1.79
CA LYS A 59 -14.85 3.38 2.71
C LYS A 59 -13.98 4.01 3.81
N ILE A 60 -13.03 3.26 4.35
CA ILE A 60 -12.09 3.74 5.39
C ILE A 60 -11.15 4.81 4.81
N LEU A 61 -10.58 4.56 3.64
CA LEU A 61 -9.61 5.44 2.99
C LEU A 61 -10.24 6.58 2.18
N HIS A 62 -11.58 6.65 2.14
CA HIS A 62 -12.31 7.58 1.28
C HIS A 62 -11.90 7.53 -0.20
N ARG A 63 -11.55 6.32 -0.68
CA ARG A 63 -11.17 6.06 -2.07
C ARG A 63 -12.28 5.32 -2.81
N SER A 64 -12.18 5.31 -4.14
CA SER A 64 -13.10 4.51 -4.94
C SER A 64 -12.79 3.01 -4.78
N THR A 65 -13.83 2.17 -4.77
CA THR A 65 -13.66 0.71 -4.69
C THR A 65 -12.82 0.18 -5.84
N SER A 66 -12.95 0.77 -7.04
CA SER A 66 -12.16 0.36 -8.21
C SER A 66 -10.67 0.70 -8.08
N THR A 67 -10.32 1.77 -7.35
CA THR A 67 -8.94 2.08 -7.01
C THR A 67 -8.35 0.97 -6.13
N ILE A 68 -9.07 0.60 -5.06
CA ILE A 68 -8.61 -0.42 -4.11
C ILE A 68 -8.52 -1.80 -4.76
N THR A 69 -9.51 -2.21 -5.56
CA THR A 69 -9.46 -3.53 -6.23
C THR A 69 -8.30 -3.64 -7.21
N ARG A 70 -8.02 -2.59 -7.99
CA ARG A 70 -6.86 -2.55 -8.90
C ARG A 70 -5.55 -2.57 -8.13
N GLU A 71 -5.49 -1.93 -6.97
CA GLU A 71 -4.30 -1.97 -6.12
C GLU A 71 -4.06 -3.37 -5.57
N LEU A 72 -5.07 -3.98 -4.94
CA LEU A 72 -4.98 -5.34 -4.45
C LEU A 72 -4.61 -6.33 -5.56
N ALA A 73 -5.18 -6.19 -6.76
CA ALA A 73 -4.85 -7.04 -7.90
C ALA A 73 -3.38 -6.90 -8.36
N ARG A 74 -2.77 -5.72 -8.20
CA ARG A 74 -1.35 -5.51 -8.53
C ARG A 74 -0.41 -6.03 -7.45
N GLY A 75 -0.76 -5.88 -6.18
CA GLY A 75 0.12 -6.22 -5.06
C GLY A 75 -0.13 -7.60 -4.43
N THR A 76 -1.19 -8.32 -4.80
CA THR A 76 -1.44 -9.68 -4.30
C THR A 76 -0.53 -10.67 -4.98
N THR A 77 0.24 -11.40 -4.18
CA THR A 77 1.17 -12.44 -4.65
C THR A 77 0.98 -13.75 -3.90
N THR A 78 1.50 -14.83 -4.45
CA THR A 78 1.50 -16.15 -3.80
C THR A 78 2.77 -16.28 -2.97
N GLN A 79 2.61 -16.58 -1.68
CA GLN A 79 3.67 -16.81 -0.72
C GLN A 79 3.59 -18.23 -0.15
N ILE A 80 4.68 -18.68 0.48
CA ILE A 80 4.75 -19.99 1.15
C ILE A 80 4.85 -19.76 2.66
N ASP A 81 3.91 -20.32 3.42
CA ASP A 81 4.00 -20.35 4.88
C ASP A 81 5.16 -21.26 5.27
N SER A 82 6.22 -20.70 5.85
CA SER A 82 7.41 -21.44 6.27
C SER A 82 7.13 -22.54 7.30
N GLN A 83 6.08 -22.39 8.12
CA GLN A 83 5.76 -23.36 9.15
C GLN A 83 4.96 -24.53 8.57
N ARG A 84 3.96 -24.20 7.74
CA ARG A 84 3.00 -25.19 7.21
C ARG A 84 3.32 -25.69 5.81
N HIS A 85 4.31 -25.11 5.14
CA HIS A 85 4.66 -25.36 3.73
C HIS A 85 3.45 -25.24 2.79
N ARG A 86 2.52 -24.33 3.11
CA ARG A 86 1.30 -24.11 2.34
C ARG A 86 1.38 -22.79 1.58
N HIS A 87 0.91 -22.82 0.34
CA HIS A 87 0.74 -21.59 -0.43
C HIS A 87 -0.43 -20.76 0.10
N TYR A 88 -0.24 -19.46 0.16
CA TYR A 88 -1.30 -18.50 0.47
C TYR A 88 -1.14 -17.23 -0.38
N HIS A 89 -2.24 -16.50 -0.55
CA HIS A 89 -2.22 -15.21 -1.24
C HIS A 89 -2.21 -14.10 -0.22
N ALA A 90 -1.29 -13.15 -0.37
CA ALA A 90 -1.23 -11.97 0.46
C ALA A 90 -0.85 -10.75 -0.38
N TYR A 91 -1.42 -9.61 -0.01
CA TYR A 91 -1.10 -8.33 -0.58
C TYR A 91 0.12 -7.71 0.11
N PHE A 92 1.04 -7.18 -0.69
CA PHE A 92 2.21 -6.41 -0.23
C PHE A 92 2.28 -5.09 -1.00
N ALA A 93 2.36 -3.97 -0.28
CA ALA A 93 2.43 -2.63 -0.87
C ALA A 93 3.61 -2.49 -1.85
N GLU A 94 4.78 -2.99 -1.45
CA GLU A 94 6.00 -2.96 -2.27
C GLU A 94 5.82 -3.68 -3.61
N THR A 95 5.11 -4.81 -3.61
CA THR A 95 4.84 -5.58 -4.83
C THR A 95 3.92 -4.79 -5.77
N GLY A 96 2.87 -4.18 -5.22
CA GLY A 96 1.95 -3.32 -5.99
C GLY A 96 2.67 -2.14 -6.64
N GLU A 97 3.56 -1.49 -5.88
CA GLU A 97 4.36 -0.39 -6.37
C GLU A 97 5.35 -0.82 -7.46
N ALA A 98 6.05 -1.95 -7.28
CA ALA A 98 6.98 -2.50 -8.27
C ALA A 98 6.28 -2.80 -9.60
N VAL A 99 5.09 -3.42 -9.55
CA VAL A 99 4.26 -3.68 -10.74
C VAL A 99 3.83 -2.38 -11.40
N TYR A 100 3.38 -1.39 -10.62
CA TYR A 100 3.02 -0.08 -11.16
C TYR A 100 4.20 0.59 -11.89
N ARG A 101 5.38 0.64 -11.27
CA ARG A 101 6.59 1.22 -11.87
C ARG A 101 6.98 0.51 -13.17
N LYS A 102 6.92 -0.82 -13.20
CA LYS A 102 7.15 -1.62 -14.43
C LYS A 102 6.17 -1.26 -15.54
N HIS A 103 4.87 -1.15 -15.23
CA HIS A 103 3.87 -0.74 -16.22
C HIS A 103 4.14 0.68 -16.74
N ARG A 104 4.50 1.62 -15.85
CA ARG A 104 4.83 2.99 -16.25
C ARG A 104 6.04 3.07 -17.16
N ALA A 105 7.09 2.28 -16.90
CA ALA A 105 8.26 2.20 -17.76
C ALA A 105 7.90 1.72 -19.18
N ASN A 106 6.90 0.83 -19.31
CA ASN A 106 6.41 0.35 -20.60
C ASN A 106 5.42 1.30 -21.29
N CYS A 107 4.89 2.29 -20.56
CA CYS A 107 3.97 3.30 -21.08
C CYS A 107 4.77 4.44 -21.73
N HIS A 108 5.24 4.22 -22.96
CA HIS A 108 5.82 5.27 -23.79
C HIS A 108 5.21 5.23 -25.19
N PRO A 109 5.11 6.38 -25.88
CA PRO A 109 4.67 6.38 -27.28
C PRO A 109 5.63 5.50 -28.08
N LYS A 110 5.08 4.56 -28.84
CA LYS A 110 5.85 3.86 -29.88
C LYS A 110 5.87 4.79 -31.06
N GLY A 111 7.02 5.43 -31.32
CA GLY A 111 7.18 6.29 -32.49
C GLY A 111 6.77 5.54 -33.75
N LEU A 112 6.12 6.24 -34.69
CA LEU A 112 5.60 5.66 -35.93
C LEU A 112 6.71 5.01 -36.80
N LEU A 113 7.98 5.34 -36.53
CA LEU A 113 9.18 4.88 -37.23
C LEU A 113 9.96 3.79 -36.48
N LYS A 114 9.31 2.91 -35.72
CA LYS A 114 10.02 1.72 -35.21
C LYS A 114 10.36 0.83 -36.42
N LYS A 115 11.62 0.90 -36.88
CA LYS A 115 12.14 -0.03 -37.89
C LYS A 115 11.90 -1.45 -37.38
N VAL A 116 11.29 -2.25 -38.24
CA VAL A 116 11.23 -3.70 -38.12
C VAL A 116 12.64 -4.18 -38.42
N ASP A 117 13.31 -4.74 -37.42
CA ASP A 117 14.53 -5.53 -37.61
C ASP A 117 14.15 -6.96 -38.00
#